data_AF-A0A244E3K6-F1
#
_entry.id   AF-A0A244E3K6-F1
#
_cell.length_a   1.000
_cell.length_b   1.000
_cell.length_c   1.000
_cell.angle_alpha   90.00
_cell.angle_beta   90.00
_cell.angle_gamma   90.00
#
_symmetry.space_group_name_H-M   'P 1'
#
loop_
_entity.id
_entity.type
_entity.pdbx_description
1 polymer ?
#
loop_
_entity_poly.entity_id
_entity_poly.type
_entity_poly.pdbx_seq_one_letter_code
_entity_poly.pdbx_strand_id
1 'polypeptide(L)'
;MPAFMKAHPRVRLVLTVSNRRVDPLEEPMDVVLRVRRPPFDDSSLVVRPLGRTQDVLMASPALLREHGEPASLAALASWSTLSLRAAPGGLTRAAFLQSRSQKSIRCFRNHWWLGSRSADSCHIR
;
A
#
# COMPACT_ATOMS: atom_id res chain seq x y z
N MET A 1 13.81 -14.21 -2.44
CA MET A 1 13.52 -15.40 -3.26
C MET A 1 14.78 -16.24 -3.54
N PRO A 2 15.88 -15.71 -4.14
CA PRO A 2 17.03 -16.54 -4.51
C PRO A 2 17.68 -17.28 -3.33
N ALA A 3 17.79 -16.62 -2.16
CA ALA A 3 18.34 -17.24 -0.95
C ALA A 3 17.51 -18.42 -0.43
N PHE A 4 16.17 -18.34 -0.49
CA PHE A 4 15.28 -19.41 -0.05
C PHE A 4 15.38 -20.64 -0.97
N MET A 5 15.37 -20.44 -2.28
CA MET A 5 15.50 -21.54 -3.24
C MET A 5 16.87 -22.22 -3.14
N LYS A 6 17.95 -21.45 -2.89
CA LYS A 6 19.29 -22.00 -2.63
C LYS A 6 19.32 -22.84 -1.35
N ALA A 7 18.65 -22.40 -0.29
CA ALA A 7 18.55 -23.14 0.97
C ALA A 7 17.66 -24.39 0.86
N HIS A 8 16.68 -24.40 -0.05
CA HIS A 8 15.69 -25.47 -0.21
C HIS A 8 15.54 -25.92 -1.68
N PRO A 9 16.55 -26.60 -2.26
CA PRO A 9 16.57 -26.92 -3.70
C PRO A 9 15.50 -27.93 -4.14
N ARG A 10 14.90 -28.67 -3.21
CA ARG A 10 13.80 -29.62 -3.50
C ARG A 10 12.42 -28.95 -3.55
N VAL A 11 12.30 -27.70 -3.10
CA VAL A 11 11.03 -26.97 -3.12
C VAL A 11 10.85 -26.31 -4.49
N ARG A 12 9.72 -26.59 -5.14
CA ARG A 12 9.31 -25.92 -6.38
C ARG A 12 8.29 -24.84 -6.02
N LEU A 13 8.52 -23.61 -6.47
CA LEU A 13 7.62 -22.48 -6.25
C LEU A 13 6.77 -22.23 -7.49
N VAL A 14 5.45 -22.26 -7.33
CA VAL A 14 4.50 -21.76 -8.32
C VAL A 14 3.91 -20.47 -7.75
N LEU A 15 4.07 -19.37 -8.47
CA LEU A 15 3.66 -18.04 -7.99
C LEU A 15 2.58 -17.47 -8.90
N THR A 16 1.45 -17.12 -8.29
CA THR A 16 0.35 -16.42 -8.96
C THR A 16 0.19 -15.06 -8.28
N VAL A 17 0.27 -13.99 -9.07
CA VAL A 17 0.05 -12.62 -8.59
C VAL A 17 -1.29 -12.15 -9.09
N SER A 18 -2.18 -11.79 -8.16
CA SER A 18 -3.50 -11.26 -8.49
C SER A 18 -3.98 -10.25 -7.46
N ASN A 19 -4.70 -9.24 -7.93
CA ASN A 19 -5.37 -8.25 -7.07
C ASN A 19 -6.75 -8.73 -6.59
N ARG A 20 -7.28 -9.84 -7.14
CA ARG A 20 -8.56 -10.39 -6.68
C ARG A 20 -8.42 -10.99 -5.29
N ARG A 21 -9.52 -11.08 -4.54
CA ARG A 21 -9.55 -11.91 -3.33
C ARG A 21 -9.51 -13.38 -3.74
N VAL A 22 -8.59 -14.13 -3.17
CA VAL A 22 -8.47 -15.58 -3.36
C VAL A 22 -8.81 -16.25 -2.05
N ASP A 23 -9.51 -17.38 -2.09
CA ASP A 23 -9.81 -18.19 -0.91
C ASP A 23 -8.94 -19.45 -0.95
N PRO A 24 -7.94 -19.59 -0.07
CA PRO A 24 -7.09 -20.78 -0.03
C PRO A 24 -7.82 -22.06 0.40
N LEU A 25 -9.05 -21.97 0.93
CA LEU A 25 -9.85 -23.17 1.20
C LEU A 25 -10.51 -23.74 -0.05
N GLU A 26 -10.85 -22.88 -1.01
CA GLU A 26 -11.57 -23.23 -2.25
C GLU A 26 -10.64 -23.34 -3.47
N GLU A 27 -9.41 -22.82 -3.36
CA GLU A 27 -8.44 -22.74 -4.45
C GLU A 27 -7.15 -23.53 -4.12
N PRO A 28 -6.44 -24.07 -5.14
CA PRO A 28 -5.23 -24.86 -4.93
C PRO A 28 -4.02 -23.97 -4.56
N MET A 29 -4.08 -23.36 -3.38
CA MET A 29 -3.10 -22.40 -2.87
C MET A 29 -2.68 -22.78 -1.45
N ASP A 30 -1.43 -23.22 -1.27
CA ASP A 30 -0.92 -23.58 0.06
C ASP A 30 -0.67 -22.35 0.95
N VAL A 31 -0.26 -21.23 0.33
CA VAL A 31 0.11 -19.99 1.03
C VAL A 31 -0.40 -18.79 0.26
N VAL A 32 -1.14 -17.92 0.97
CA VAL A 32 -1.67 -16.68 0.42
C VAL A 32 -1.05 -15.49 1.16
N LEU A 33 -0.27 -14.68 0.44
CA LEU A 33 0.29 -13.44 0.95
C LEU A 33 -0.61 -12.27 0.56
N ARG A 34 -1.17 -11.56 1.55
CA ARG A 34 -2.04 -10.40 1.32
C ARG A 34 -1.83 -9.31 2.33
N VAL A 35 -1.97 -8.08 1.85
CA VAL A 35 -2.23 -6.91 2.71
C VAL A 35 -3.72 -6.94 3.06
N ARG A 36 -4.03 -7.01 4.35
CA ARG A 36 -5.40 -6.93 4.87
C ARG A 36 -5.48 -5.84 5.93
N ARG A 37 -6.61 -5.15 5.97
CA ARG A 37 -6.93 -4.23 7.07
C ARG A 37 -7.87 -4.95 8.04
N PRO A 38 -7.70 -4.79 9.36
CA PRO A 38 -8.64 -5.32 10.33
C PRO A 38 -10.06 -4.74 10.14
N PRO A 39 -11.11 -5.43 10.62
CA PRO A 39 -11.08 -6.75 11.25
C PRO A 39 -10.85 -7.88 10.23
N PHE A 40 -10.38 -9.04 10.71
CA PHE A 40 -10.29 -10.24 9.88
C PHE A 40 -11.55 -11.07 10.08
N ASP A 41 -12.07 -11.65 8.99
CA ASP A 41 -13.18 -12.59 9.06
C ASP A 41 -12.78 -13.81 9.91
N ASP A 42 -13.71 -14.31 10.74
CA ASP A 42 -13.52 -15.58 11.43
C ASP A 42 -13.39 -16.69 10.39
N SER A 43 -12.20 -17.25 10.30
CA SER A 43 -11.88 -18.33 9.37
C SER A 43 -11.03 -19.37 10.08
N SER A 44 -11.09 -20.62 9.62
CA SER A 44 -10.23 -21.71 10.08
C SER A 44 -8.76 -21.55 9.65
N LEU A 45 -8.40 -20.42 9.02
CA LEU A 45 -7.07 -20.16 8.49
C LEU A 45 -6.11 -19.65 9.57
N VAL A 46 -4.90 -20.21 9.59
CA VAL A 46 -3.80 -19.67 10.40
C VAL A 46 -3.25 -18.41 9.73
N VAL A 47 -3.31 -17.28 10.45
CA VAL A 47 -2.82 -15.98 9.97
C VAL A 47 -1.53 -15.61 10.70
N ARG A 48 -0.44 -15.39 9.95
CA ARG A 48 0.82 -14.88 10.49
C ARG A 48 1.14 -13.48 9.95
N PRO A 49 1.20 -12.44 10.80
CA PRO A 49 1.61 -11.11 10.35
C PRO A 49 3.09 -11.12 9.94
N LEU A 50 3.38 -10.63 8.74
CA LEU A 50 4.75 -10.49 8.23
C LEU A 50 5.29 -9.06 8.36
N GLY A 51 4.40 -8.09 8.55
CA GLY A 51 4.74 -6.68 8.65
C GLY A 51 3.50 -5.80 8.62
N ARG A 52 3.73 -4.49 8.66
CA ARG A 52 2.68 -3.47 8.52
C ARG A 52 2.98 -2.63 7.28
N THR A 53 1.93 -2.30 6.54
CA THR A 53 2.00 -1.35 5.43
C THR A 53 1.47 0.00 5.89
N GLN A 54 2.05 1.08 5.37
CA GLN A 54 1.57 2.44 5.57
C GLN A 54 1.22 3.04 4.22
N ASP A 55 0.05 3.66 4.13
CA ASP A 55 -0.34 4.41 2.94
C ASP A 55 0.26 5.81 3.05
N VAL A 56 0.92 6.26 2.00
CA VAL A 56 1.52 7.59 1.91
C VAL A 56 1.03 8.30 0.67
N LEU A 57 0.77 9.59 0.80
CA LEU A 57 0.48 10.45 -0.35
C LEU A 57 1.79 10.85 -1.01
N MET A 58 1.84 10.69 -2.32
CA MET A 58 2.99 11.06 -3.13
C MET A 58 2.50 11.85 -4.33
N ALA A 59 3.27 12.88 -4.68
CA ALA A 59 3.07 13.72 -5.84
C ALA A 59 4.37 13.79 -6.63
N SER A 60 4.28 13.91 -7.96
CA SER A 60 5.47 14.14 -8.77
C SER A 60 6.06 15.52 -8.45
N PRO A 61 7.39 15.71 -8.56
CA PRO A 61 7.99 17.03 -8.39
C PRO A 61 7.43 18.08 -9.37
N ALA A 62 6.95 17.66 -10.54
CA ALA A 62 6.31 18.55 -11.51
C ALA A 62 4.96 19.10 -10.98
N LEU A 63 4.11 18.23 -10.46
CA LEU A 63 2.80 18.62 -9.90
C LEU A 63 2.97 19.58 -8.72
N LEU A 64 3.98 19.35 -7.87
CA LEU A 64 4.28 20.24 -6.74
C LEU A 64 4.80 21.62 -7.17
N ARG A 65 5.50 21.73 -8.31
CA ARG A 65 5.92 23.04 -8.84
C ARG A 65 4.76 23.84 -9.39
N GLU A 66 3.78 23.16 -9.98
CA GLU A 66 2.58 23.80 -10.56
C GLU A 66 1.58 24.24 -9.48
N HIS A 67 1.36 23.40 -8.47
CA HIS A 67 0.34 23.64 -7.44
C HIS A 67 0.87 24.11 -6.08
N GLY A 68 2.19 24.11 -5.89
CA GLY A 68 2.82 24.36 -4.59
C GLY A 68 2.65 23.20 -3.61
N GLU A 69 3.10 23.40 -2.37
CA GLU A 69 2.93 22.42 -1.29
C GLU A 69 1.53 22.57 -0.66
N PRO A 70 0.75 21.48 -0.52
CA PRO A 70 -0.61 21.55 -0.01
C PRO A 70 -0.60 21.85 1.49
N ALA A 71 -1.18 22.99 1.89
CA ALA A 71 -1.29 23.37 3.31
C ALA A 71 -2.30 22.52 4.11
N SER A 72 -3.16 21.75 3.43
CA SER A 72 -4.12 20.85 4.09
C SER A 72 -4.59 19.74 3.14
N LEU A 73 -5.20 18.69 3.71
CA LEU A 73 -5.87 17.64 2.90
C LEU A 73 -7.02 18.20 2.05
N ALA A 74 -7.69 19.27 2.50
CA ALA A 74 -8.78 19.89 1.75
C ALA A 74 -8.28 20.54 0.46
N ALA A 75 -7.05 21.07 0.46
CA ALA A 75 -6.44 21.67 -0.73
C ALA A 75 -6.26 20.65 -1.87
N LEU A 76 -6.06 19.37 -1.53
CA LEU A 76 -5.90 18.28 -2.50
C LEU A 76 -7.20 17.90 -3.22
N ALA A 77 -8.37 18.36 -2.75
CA ALA A 77 -9.64 18.03 -3.38
C ALA A 77 -9.75 18.53 -4.83
N SER A 78 -9.00 19.59 -5.16
CA SER A 78 -8.94 20.16 -6.50
C SER A 78 -7.85 19.54 -7.40
N TRP A 79 -6.99 18.68 -6.84
CA TRP A 79 -5.86 18.11 -7.58
C TRP A 79 -6.30 16.90 -8.39
N SER A 80 -5.67 16.70 -9.55
CA SER A 80 -5.79 15.44 -10.27
C SER A 80 -5.22 14.29 -9.43
N THR A 81 -6.02 13.25 -9.21
CA THR A 81 -5.61 12.08 -8.42
C THR A 81 -5.60 10.82 -9.27
N LEU A 82 -4.69 9.90 -8.92
CA LEU A 82 -4.67 8.55 -9.46
C LEU A 82 -5.12 7.60 -8.36
N SER A 83 -6.07 6.74 -8.68
CA SER A 83 -6.58 5.74 -7.76
C SER A 83 -6.75 4.41 -8.47
N LEU A 84 -6.55 3.31 -7.73
CA LEU A 84 -6.96 2.00 -8.21
C LEU A 84 -8.48 1.98 -8.26
N ARG A 85 -9.02 1.56 -9.41
CA ARG A 85 -10.47 1.50 -9.65
C ARG A 85 -11.16 0.76 -8.49
N ALA A 86 -12.05 1.44 -7.78
CA ALA A 86 -12.87 0.80 -6.76
C ALA A 86 -13.77 -0.27 -7.39
N ALA A 87 -14.17 -1.27 -6.60
CA ALA A 87 -15.18 -2.24 -7.01
C ALA A 87 -16.46 -1.51 -7.49
N PRO A 88 -17.26 -2.11 -8.40
CA PRO A 88 -18.50 -1.50 -8.88
C PRO A 88 -19.38 -1.05 -7.70
N GLY A 89 -19.81 0.22 -7.69
CA GLY A 89 -20.60 0.81 -6.61
C GLY A 89 -19.80 1.54 -5.52
N GLY A 90 -18.47 1.44 -5.53
CA GLY A 90 -17.61 2.30 -4.71
C GLY A 90 -17.33 3.62 -5.42
N LEU A 91 -17.83 4.74 -4.90
CA LEU A 91 -17.35 6.05 -5.34
C LEU A 91 -15.83 6.10 -5.14
N THR A 92 -15.09 6.13 -6.24
CA THR A 92 -13.66 6.48 -6.22
C THR A 92 -13.51 7.99 -6.01
N ARG A 93 -14.12 8.54 -4.96
CA ARG A 93 -13.48 9.67 -4.28
C ARG A 93 -12.17 9.09 -3.78
N ALA A 94 -11.04 9.74 -4.02
CA ALA A 94 -9.78 9.39 -3.37
C ALA A 94 -10.11 9.18 -1.89
N ALA A 95 -10.26 7.92 -1.49
CA ALA A 95 -10.77 7.57 -0.19
C ALA A 95 -9.54 7.72 0.68
N PHE A 96 -9.27 8.97 1.04
CA PHE A 96 -8.43 9.32 2.16
C PHE A 96 -9.14 8.69 3.34
N LEU A 97 -8.82 7.41 3.59
CA LEU A 97 -9.12 6.76 4.83
C LEU A 97 -8.37 7.59 5.85
N GLN A 98 -9.11 8.51 6.46
CA GLN A 98 -8.69 9.25 7.62
C GLN A 98 -8.38 8.20 8.67
N SER A 99 -7.12 7.73 8.66
CA SER A 99 -6.50 7.29 9.89
C SER A 99 -6.67 8.46 10.83
N ARG A 100 -7.54 8.31 11.84
CA ARG A 100 -7.77 9.31 12.90
C ARG A 100 -6.49 9.74 13.62
N SER A 101 -5.35 9.12 13.30
CA SER A 101 -4.07 9.33 13.96
C SER A 101 -2.98 9.93 13.08
N GLN A 102 -3.15 10.19 11.77
CA GLN A 102 -2.02 10.67 10.95
C GLN A 102 -2.36 11.77 9.96
N LYS A 103 -2.09 13.01 10.39
CA LYS A 103 -2.25 14.29 9.67
C LYS A 103 -0.99 14.75 8.92
N SER A 104 -0.08 13.85 8.53
CA SER A 104 1.17 14.28 7.86
C SER A 104 1.17 13.88 6.39
N ILE A 105 1.08 14.87 5.50
CA ILE A 105 1.49 14.69 4.10
C ILE A 105 3.02 14.73 4.10
N ARG A 106 3.65 13.67 3.60
CA ARG A 106 5.11 13.63 3.45
C ARG A 106 5.45 13.79 1.98
N CYS A 107 5.97 14.96 1.62
CA CYS A 107 6.50 15.21 0.28
C CYS A 107 7.95 14.71 0.22
N PHE A 108 8.18 13.63 -0.53
CA PHE A 108 9.53 13.12 -0.77
C PHE A 108 10.14 13.84 -1.99
N ARG A 109 11.25 14.54 -1.78
CA ARG A 109 11.87 15.39 -2.81
C ARG A 109 12.71 14.63 -3.84
N ASN A 110 13.18 13.42 -3.55
CA ASN A 110 13.74 12.46 -4.51
C ASN A 110 14.15 11.16 -3.80
N HIS A 111 14.27 10.09 -4.59
CA HIS A 111 14.76 8.73 -4.27
C HIS A 111 13.71 7.71 -3.81
N TRP A 112 13.50 6.75 -4.72
CA TRP A 112 12.70 5.56 -4.56
C TRP A 112 13.26 4.65 -3.47
N TRP A 113 12.34 3.90 -2.86
CA TRP A 113 12.48 3.00 -1.73
C TRP A 113 13.52 1.89 -1.97
N LEU A 114 14.81 2.23 -1.91
CA LEU A 114 15.90 1.27 -1.71
C LEU A 114 16.63 1.64 -0.42
N GLY A 115 16.11 1.16 0.71
CA GLY A 115 16.87 0.94 1.94
C GLY A 115 17.55 2.12 2.65
N SER A 116 17.45 3.38 2.21
CA SER A 116 18.08 4.51 2.90
C SER A 116 17.14 5.17 3.91
N ARG A 117 17.59 5.23 5.17
CA ARG A 117 16.92 5.94 6.28
C ARG A 117 17.16 7.45 6.21
N SER A 118 16.98 8.09 5.05
CA SER A 118 16.99 9.56 4.96
C SER A 118 15.62 10.04 4.52
N ALA A 119 14.68 10.04 5.47
CA ALA A 119 13.45 10.78 5.34
C ALA A 119 13.76 12.22 5.76
N ASP A 120 13.99 13.11 4.80
CA ASP A 120 13.91 14.55 5.07
C ASP A 120 12.44 14.84 5.40
N SER A 121 12.17 14.95 6.69
CA SER A 121 10.84 15.07 7.26
C SER A 121 10.29 16.47 7.02
N CYS A 122 9.34 16.61 6.09
CA CYS A 122 8.41 17.73 6.14
C CYS A 122 7.19 17.32 6.98
N HIS A 123 7.00 18.01 8.11
CA HIS A 123 5.86 17.84 8.99
C HIS A 123 4.88 18.99 8.76
N ILE A 124 3.69 18.69 8.24
CA ILE A 124 2.56 19.63 8.29
C ILE A 124 2.02 19.59 9.72
N ARG A 125 2.02 20.75 10.39
CA ARG A 125 1.40 20.95 11.72
C ARG A 125 -0.11 21.03 11.61
#